data_AF-A0A959P509-F1
#
_entry.id   AF-A0A959P509-F1
#
_cell.length_a   1.000
_cell.length_b   1.000
_cell.length_c   1.000
_cell.angle_alpha   90.00
_cell.angle_beta   90.00
_cell.angle_gamma   90.00
#
_symmetry.space_group_name_H-M   'P 1'
#
loop_
_entity.id
_entity.type
_entity.pdbx_description
1 polymer ?
#
loop_
_entity_poly.entity_id
_entity_poly.type
_entity_poly.pdbx_seq_one_letter_code
_entity_poly.pdbx_strand_id
1 'polypeptide(L)'
;LTQDIASHDRMIGMYQGRLKFFERHLQKTDFSNTHPDTLFKIFDGNAGAHTVSDQNYQKAKNLGIGQLCSDDSLAIRIDDYYTRTVGTSKLLFDYDFDMTEKQNDFWTGQENLEFHYHTSLAIPFMQDSAEWKAAAIELITSPLGRNNIKSECLIKEMLLRYNLGVRQSAQLLKDDIEAYLNDSNSDR
;
A
#
# COMPACT_ATOMS: atom_id res chain seq x y z
N LEU A 1 6.75 -1.07 17.25
CA LEU A 1 7.91 -0.51 16.51
C LEU A 1 8.57 -1.48 15.54
N THR A 2 9.33 -2.51 15.95
CA THR A 2 9.99 -3.44 14.97
C THR A 2 9.02 -4.07 13.98
N GLN A 3 7.86 -4.53 14.47
CA GLN A 3 6.80 -5.06 13.63
C GLN A 3 6.20 -4.00 12.70
N ASP A 4 6.03 -2.77 13.20
CA ASP A 4 5.49 -1.65 12.40
C ASP A 4 6.45 -1.29 11.27
N ILE A 5 7.75 -1.18 11.57
CA ILE A 5 8.82 -0.93 10.58
C ILE A 5 8.77 -1.99 9.48
N ALA A 6 8.78 -3.28 9.85
CA ALA A 6 8.70 -4.37 8.87
C ALA A 6 7.39 -4.33 8.05
N SER A 7 6.30 -3.92 8.68
CA SER A 7 5.00 -3.77 8.01
C SER A 7 5.02 -2.62 6.99
N HIS A 8 5.57 -1.46 7.36
CA HIS A 8 5.73 -0.32 6.45
C HIS A 8 6.73 -0.62 5.33
N ASP A 9 7.84 -1.32 5.60
CA ASP A 9 8.82 -1.71 4.56
C ASP A 9 8.16 -2.60 3.47
N ARG A 10 7.29 -3.54 3.87
CA ARG A 10 6.52 -4.35 2.90
C ARG A 10 5.61 -3.47 2.04
N MET A 11 4.91 -2.51 2.63
CA MET A 11 4.03 -1.60 1.90
C MET A 11 4.81 -0.67 0.95
N ILE A 12 5.94 -0.13 1.41
CA ILE A 12 6.86 0.66 0.58
C ILE A 12 7.28 -0.16 -0.64
N GLY A 13 7.73 -1.40 -0.44
CA GLY A 13 8.13 -2.29 -1.53
C GLY A 13 7.01 -2.55 -2.52
N MET A 14 5.79 -2.78 -2.04
CA MET A 14 4.61 -3.00 -2.87
C MET A 14 4.28 -1.77 -3.73
N TYR A 15 4.17 -0.58 -3.13
CA TYR A 15 3.85 0.66 -3.86
C TYR A 15 4.94 1.05 -4.84
N GLN A 16 6.22 0.98 -4.44
CA GLN A 16 7.34 1.23 -5.35
C GLN A 16 7.36 0.24 -6.51
N GLY A 17 7.09 -1.05 -6.25
CA GLY A 17 7.03 -2.07 -7.27
C GLY A 17 5.96 -1.75 -8.32
N ARG A 18 4.77 -1.34 -7.88
CA ARG A 18 3.65 -0.97 -8.75
C ARG A 18 3.95 0.29 -9.57
N LEU A 19 4.46 1.35 -8.94
CA LEU A 19 4.84 2.59 -9.64
C LEU A 19 5.95 2.34 -10.67
N LYS A 20 7.00 1.58 -10.32
CA LYS A 20 8.06 1.20 -11.26
C LYS A 20 7.57 0.33 -12.42
N PHE A 21 6.52 -0.47 -12.21
CA PHE A 21 5.90 -1.22 -13.29
C PHE A 21 5.23 -0.25 -14.29
N PHE A 22 4.44 0.70 -13.80
CA PHE A 22 3.82 1.71 -14.65
C PHE A 22 4.84 2.61 -15.36
N GLU A 23 5.88 3.05 -14.65
CA GLU A 23 6.98 3.81 -15.25
C GLU A 23 7.65 3.06 -16.40
N ARG A 24 7.85 1.74 -16.27
CA ARG A 24 8.47 0.95 -17.34
C ARG A 24 7.56 0.68 -18.53
N HIS A 25 6.27 0.50 -18.29
CA HIS A 25 5.36 -0.06 -19.31
C HIS A 25 4.38 0.96 -19.91
N LEU A 26 4.19 2.12 -19.30
CA LEU A 26 3.15 3.09 -19.70
C LEU A 26 3.67 4.39 -20.33
N GLN A 27 4.99 4.57 -20.44
CA GLN A 27 5.64 5.72 -21.10
C GLN A 27 5.58 5.67 -22.63
N LYS A 28 4.76 4.78 -23.18
CA LYS A 28 4.56 4.57 -24.61
C LYS A 28 3.08 4.73 -24.98
N THR A 29 2.85 5.03 -26.25
CA THR A 29 1.51 5.14 -26.84
C THR A 29 1.12 3.90 -27.63
N ASP A 30 2.10 3.17 -28.17
CA ASP A 30 1.88 1.91 -28.88
C ASP A 30 2.11 0.69 -27.99
N PHE A 31 1.09 -0.16 -27.90
CA PHE A 31 1.10 -1.40 -27.14
C PHE A 31 0.97 -2.65 -28.02
N SER A 32 0.98 -2.51 -29.36
CA SER A 32 0.83 -3.61 -30.33
C SER A 32 1.76 -4.79 -30.06
N ASN A 33 3.02 -4.52 -29.69
CA ASN A 33 4.04 -5.53 -29.38
C ASN A 33 4.10 -5.92 -27.89
N THR A 34 3.15 -5.47 -27.06
CA THR A 34 3.10 -5.82 -25.63
C THR A 34 2.55 -7.22 -25.46
N HIS A 35 3.19 -8.00 -24.57
CA HIS A 35 2.71 -9.32 -24.19
C HIS A 35 1.36 -9.22 -23.44
N PRO A 36 0.39 -10.12 -23.70
CA PRO A 36 -0.91 -10.12 -23.01
C PRO A 36 -0.80 -10.06 -21.47
N ASP A 37 0.09 -10.83 -20.86
CA ASP A 37 0.30 -10.80 -19.40
C ASP A 37 0.70 -9.42 -18.88
N THR A 38 1.46 -8.65 -19.66
CA THR A 38 1.84 -7.28 -19.31
C THR A 38 0.64 -6.34 -19.41
N LEU A 39 -0.25 -6.56 -20.38
CA LEU A 39 -1.52 -5.82 -20.50
C LEU A 39 -2.44 -6.16 -19.32
N PHE A 40 -2.59 -7.44 -18.99
CA PHE A 40 -3.38 -7.90 -17.85
C PHE A 40 -2.85 -7.32 -16.54
N LYS A 41 -1.52 -7.30 -16.37
CA LYS A 41 -0.89 -6.72 -15.18
C LYS A 41 -1.12 -5.22 -15.04
N ILE A 42 -1.46 -4.49 -16.09
CA ILE A 42 -1.91 -3.09 -15.96
C ILE A 42 -3.26 -3.03 -15.22
N PHE A 43 -4.15 -3.99 -15.45
CA PHE A 43 -5.47 -4.07 -14.81
C PHE A 43 -5.46 -4.69 -13.41
N ASP A 44 -4.48 -5.56 -13.11
CA ASP A 44 -4.35 -6.27 -11.82
C ASP A 44 -3.81 -5.34 -10.70
N GLY A 45 -4.68 -4.44 -10.26
CA GLY A 45 -4.46 -3.54 -9.13
C GLY A 45 -4.70 -4.24 -7.80
N ASN A 46 -3.81 -4.01 -6.84
CA ASN A 46 -3.93 -4.54 -5.48
C ASN A 46 -3.76 -3.43 -4.44
N ALA A 47 -4.55 -3.53 -3.36
CA ALA A 47 -4.49 -2.63 -2.22
C ALA A 47 -3.48 -3.16 -1.19
N GLY A 48 -2.88 -2.25 -0.42
CA GLY A 48 -2.00 -2.61 0.66
C GLY A 48 -2.75 -3.14 1.87
N ALA A 49 -2.40 -4.33 2.33
CA ALA A 49 -2.88 -4.85 3.61
C ALA A 49 -1.89 -4.45 4.72
N HIS A 50 -2.28 -3.50 5.56
CA HIS A 50 -1.45 -3.01 6.65
C HIS A 50 -2.23 -2.79 7.94
N THR A 51 -1.57 -3.06 9.05
CA THR A 51 -2.06 -2.76 10.39
C THR A 51 -0.86 -2.38 11.26
N VAL A 52 -1.01 -1.30 12.02
CA VAL A 52 -0.05 -0.88 13.05
C VAL A 52 -0.33 -1.69 14.31
N SER A 53 0.71 -2.26 14.91
CA SER A 53 0.59 -3.07 16.11
C SER A 53 0.71 -2.21 17.36
N ASP A 54 -0.42 -1.84 17.97
CA ASP A 54 -0.48 -0.99 19.17
C ASP A 54 -0.85 -1.73 20.46
N GLN A 55 -1.02 -3.06 20.41
CA GLN A 55 -1.51 -3.86 21.55
C GLN A 55 -0.73 -3.62 22.86
N ASN A 56 0.59 -3.56 22.79
CA ASN A 56 1.43 -3.32 23.96
C ASN A 56 1.27 -1.91 24.53
N TYR A 57 1.10 -0.91 23.65
CA TYR A 57 0.83 0.47 24.05
C TYR A 57 -0.55 0.58 24.70
N GLN A 58 -1.59 -0.03 24.11
CA GLN A 58 -2.93 -0.07 24.70
C GLN A 58 -2.94 -0.78 26.05
N LYS A 59 -2.19 -1.89 26.18
CA LYS A 59 -2.03 -2.59 27.47
C LYS A 59 -1.38 -1.69 28.52
N ALA A 60 -0.30 -0.99 28.18
CA ALA A 60 0.37 -0.08 29.11
C ALA A 60 -0.57 1.04 29.59
N LYS A 61 -1.32 1.65 28.65
CA LYS A 61 -2.34 2.67 28.94
C LYS A 61 -3.46 2.15 29.84
N ASN A 62 -4.00 0.97 29.54
CA ASN A 62 -5.11 0.36 30.29
C ASN A 62 -4.70 -0.10 31.70
N LEU A 63 -3.42 -0.39 31.92
CA LEU A 63 -2.88 -0.68 33.25
C LEU A 63 -2.71 0.58 34.12
N GLY A 64 -3.05 1.76 33.61
CA GLY A 64 -2.91 3.02 34.35
C GLY A 64 -1.44 3.39 34.59
N ILE A 65 -0.51 2.90 33.75
CA ILE A 65 0.89 3.30 33.80
C ILE A 65 0.94 4.78 33.40
N GLY A 66 0.98 5.65 34.40
CA GLY A 66 0.91 7.11 34.22
C GLY A 66 2.10 7.71 33.47
N GLN A 67 3.21 6.97 33.40
CA GLN A 67 4.42 7.33 32.66
C GLN A 67 5.04 6.07 32.07
N LEU A 68 5.16 6.01 30.73
CA LEU A 68 5.77 4.86 30.04
C LEU A 68 7.27 4.71 30.37
N CYS A 69 7.92 5.84 30.68
CA CYS A 69 9.31 5.94 31.12
C CYS A 69 9.48 7.24 31.91
N SER A 70 10.61 7.37 32.62
CA SER A 70 10.93 8.57 33.41
C SER A 70 11.35 9.79 32.58
N ASP A 71 11.65 9.60 31.29
CA ASP A 71 11.87 10.68 30.34
C ASP A 71 10.52 11.14 29.76
N ASP A 72 10.06 12.32 30.20
CA ASP A 72 8.82 12.94 29.75
C ASP A 72 8.78 13.19 28.24
N SER A 73 9.91 13.61 27.65
CA SER A 73 10.00 13.89 26.22
C SER A 73 9.86 12.61 25.41
N LEU A 74 10.52 11.53 25.85
CA LEU A 74 10.38 10.22 25.22
C LEU A 74 8.97 9.67 25.39
N ALA A 75 8.37 9.77 26.58
CA ALA A 75 7.02 9.30 26.84
C ALA A 75 5.97 9.99 25.93
N ILE A 76 6.08 11.32 25.75
CA ILE A 76 5.22 12.09 24.84
C ILE A 76 5.36 11.60 23.40
N ARG A 77 6.59 11.37 22.92
CA ARG A 77 6.81 10.89 21.54
C ARG A 77 6.24 9.48 21.31
N ILE A 78 6.31 8.60 22.32
CA ILE A 78 5.66 7.28 22.24
C ILE A 78 4.14 7.43 22.13
N ASP A 79 3.55 8.29 22.95
CA ASP A 79 2.11 8.55 22.96
C ASP A 79 1.65 9.15 21.62
N ASP A 80 2.34 10.19 21.14
CA ASP A 80 2.05 10.84 19.87
C ASP A 80 2.14 9.87 18.69
N TYR A 81 3.13 8.97 18.70
CA TYR A 81 3.29 7.96 17.66
C TYR A 81 2.05 7.06 17.60
N TYR A 82 1.66 6.42 18.70
CA TYR A 82 0.56 5.44 18.65
C TYR A 82 -0.83 6.10 18.53
N THR A 83 -1.04 7.26 19.15
CA THR A 83 -2.34 7.95 19.08
C THR A 83 -2.65 8.47 17.67
N ARG A 84 -1.65 8.98 16.94
CA ARG A 84 -1.85 9.54 15.60
C ARG A 84 -1.67 8.51 14.50
N THR A 85 -0.65 7.66 14.61
CA THR A 85 -0.28 6.75 13.52
C THR A 85 -1.33 5.68 13.30
N VAL A 86 -1.88 5.10 14.37
CA VAL A 86 -2.88 4.02 14.26
C VAL A 86 -4.12 4.49 13.50
N GLY A 87 -4.72 5.61 13.92
CA GLY A 87 -5.92 6.16 13.28
C GLY A 87 -5.66 6.61 11.83
N THR A 88 -4.54 7.29 11.61
CA THR A 88 -4.17 7.77 10.25
C THR A 88 -3.87 6.61 9.31
N SER A 89 -3.14 5.59 9.77
CA SER A 89 -2.88 4.38 8.99
C SER A 89 -4.18 3.72 8.60
N LYS A 90 -5.07 3.46 9.56
CA LYS A 90 -6.36 2.84 9.28
C LYS A 90 -7.13 3.60 8.18
N LEU A 91 -7.29 4.92 8.35
CA LEU A 91 -8.00 5.75 7.38
C LEU A 91 -7.40 5.65 5.97
N LEU A 92 -6.07 5.71 5.86
CA LEU A 92 -5.39 5.72 4.57
C LEU A 92 -5.41 4.36 3.87
N PHE A 93 -5.31 3.26 4.63
CA PHE A 93 -5.40 1.91 4.05
C PHE A 93 -6.84 1.56 3.69
N ASP A 94 -7.84 1.91 4.51
CA ASP A 94 -9.26 1.77 4.14
C ASP A 94 -9.54 2.54 2.83
N TYR A 95 -9.00 3.75 2.71
CA TYR A 95 -9.11 4.53 1.47
C TYR A 95 -8.42 3.86 0.25
N ASP A 96 -7.26 3.22 0.42
CA ASP A 96 -6.59 2.49 -0.66
C ASP A 96 -7.38 1.24 -1.10
N PHE A 97 -8.01 0.54 -0.16
CA PHE A 97 -8.95 -0.54 -0.47
C PHE A 97 -10.11 -0.03 -1.32
N ASP A 98 -10.83 0.99 -0.85
CA ASP A 98 -11.98 1.56 -1.55
C ASP A 98 -11.61 2.05 -2.96
N MET A 99 -10.46 2.68 -3.12
CA MET A 99 -10.02 3.20 -4.41
C MET A 99 -9.55 2.09 -5.34
N THR A 100 -8.86 1.09 -4.83
CA THR A 100 -8.42 -0.07 -5.63
C THR A 100 -9.63 -0.87 -6.12
N GLU A 101 -10.65 -1.06 -5.27
CA GLU A 101 -11.91 -1.72 -5.67
C GLU A 101 -12.56 -0.98 -6.84
N LYS A 102 -12.77 0.33 -6.72
CA LYS A 102 -13.35 1.15 -7.79
C LYS A 102 -12.53 1.11 -9.09
N GLN A 103 -11.20 1.07 -8.97
CA GLN A 103 -10.31 0.97 -10.12
C GLN A 103 -10.40 -0.39 -10.80
N ASN A 104 -10.56 -1.47 -10.02
CA ASN A 104 -10.77 -2.82 -10.53
C ASN A 104 -12.16 -2.99 -11.16
N ASP A 105 -13.20 -2.42 -10.54
CA ASP A 105 -14.56 -2.39 -11.10
C ASP A 105 -14.60 -1.66 -12.44
N PHE A 106 -13.84 -0.56 -12.57
CA PHE A 106 -13.69 0.13 -13.85
C PHE A 106 -13.15 -0.81 -14.95
N TRP A 107 -12.11 -1.61 -14.66
CA TRP A 107 -11.54 -2.52 -15.64
C TRP A 107 -12.50 -3.66 -15.99
N THR A 108 -13.12 -4.25 -14.99
CA THR A 108 -13.87 -5.51 -15.09
C THR A 108 -15.32 -5.30 -15.51
N GLY A 109 -15.83 -4.07 -15.40
CA GLY A 109 -17.15 -3.66 -15.88
C GLY A 109 -17.21 -3.29 -17.36
N GLN A 110 -16.15 -3.53 -18.14
CA GLN A 110 -16.15 -3.23 -19.58
C GLN A 110 -16.84 -4.33 -20.38
N GLU A 111 -17.76 -3.95 -21.27
CA GLU A 111 -18.55 -4.90 -22.06
C GLU A 111 -17.74 -5.69 -23.09
N ASN A 112 -16.59 -5.16 -23.51
CA ASN A 112 -15.77 -5.70 -24.60
C ASN A 112 -14.47 -6.35 -24.13
N LEU A 113 -14.31 -6.63 -22.84
CA LEU A 113 -13.07 -7.17 -22.29
C LEU A 113 -13.34 -8.25 -21.23
N GLU A 114 -13.01 -9.49 -21.55
CA GLU A 114 -13.12 -10.60 -20.59
C GLU A 114 -11.86 -10.70 -19.71
N PHE A 115 -12.03 -11.02 -18.41
CA PHE A 115 -10.93 -11.15 -17.47
C PHE A 115 -10.71 -12.60 -17.05
N HIS A 116 -9.47 -13.08 -17.20
CA HIS A 116 -9.09 -14.43 -16.81
C HIS A 116 -8.70 -14.48 -15.33
N TYR A 117 -9.68 -14.70 -14.47
CA TYR A 117 -9.40 -15.00 -13.07
C TYR A 117 -8.92 -16.44 -12.92
N HIS A 118 -7.84 -16.64 -12.17
CA HIS A 118 -7.38 -17.98 -11.79
C HIS A 118 -8.32 -18.53 -10.72
N THR A 119 -9.46 -19.06 -11.15
CA THR A 119 -10.41 -19.73 -10.27
C THR A 119 -10.28 -21.25 -10.40
N SER A 120 -10.74 -21.98 -9.39
CA SER A 120 -10.82 -23.45 -9.44
C SER A 120 -11.86 -23.95 -10.44
N LEU A 121 -12.72 -23.07 -10.95
CA LEU A 121 -13.74 -23.37 -11.94
C LEU A 121 -13.21 -23.04 -13.33
N ALA A 122 -13.27 -24.02 -14.23
CA ALA A 122 -12.94 -23.83 -15.64
C ALA A 122 -14.11 -23.17 -16.36
N ILE A 123 -14.28 -21.85 -16.16
CA ILE A 123 -15.24 -21.05 -16.93
C ILE A 123 -14.61 -20.79 -18.31
N PRO A 124 -15.26 -21.20 -19.42
CA PRO A 124 -14.72 -20.97 -20.75
C PRO A 124 -14.58 -19.49 -21.05
N PHE A 125 -13.44 -19.11 -21.61
CA PHE A 125 -13.19 -17.80 -22.17
C PHE A 125 -13.78 -17.74 -23.58
N MET A 126 -14.65 -16.76 -23.84
CA MET A 126 -15.40 -16.69 -25.10
C MET A 126 -14.75 -15.73 -26.10
N GLN A 127 -14.01 -14.74 -25.61
CA GLN A 127 -13.32 -13.76 -26.45
C GLN A 127 -12.09 -14.36 -27.14
N ASP A 128 -11.84 -14.03 -28.42
CA ASP A 128 -10.60 -14.46 -29.08
C ASP A 128 -9.38 -13.71 -28.51
N SER A 129 -8.22 -14.36 -28.51
CA SER A 129 -6.98 -13.76 -27.98
C SER A 129 -6.55 -12.46 -28.66
N ALA A 130 -6.76 -12.34 -29.98
CA ALA A 130 -6.43 -11.12 -30.73
C ALA A 130 -7.47 -10.02 -30.47
N GLU A 131 -8.75 -10.40 -30.37
CA GLU A 131 -9.85 -9.50 -29.99
C GLU A 131 -9.63 -8.93 -28.58
N TRP A 132 -9.30 -9.79 -27.61
CA TRP A 132 -9.00 -9.38 -26.24
C TRP A 132 -7.83 -8.39 -26.20
N LYS A 133 -6.74 -8.71 -26.91
CA LYS A 133 -5.56 -7.85 -26.96
C LYS A 133 -5.89 -6.48 -27.57
N ALA A 134 -6.69 -6.45 -28.65
CA ALA A 134 -7.12 -5.20 -29.26
C ALA A 134 -7.96 -4.35 -28.29
N ALA A 135 -8.95 -4.96 -27.63
CA ALA A 135 -9.80 -4.29 -26.65
C ALA A 135 -9.00 -3.76 -25.44
N ALA A 136 -8.06 -4.57 -24.92
CA ALA A 136 -7.19 -4.17 -23.82
C ALA A 136 -6.33 -2.95 -24.19
N ILE A 137 -5.74 -2.94 -25.39
CA ILE A 137 -4.93 -1.83 -25.89
C ILE A 137 -5.78 -0.58 -26.07
N GLU A 138 -6.96 -0.71 -26.69
CA GLU A 138 -7.90 0.39 -26.86
C GLU A 138 -8.25 1.04 -25.52
N LEU A 139 -8.62 0.22 -24.53
CA LEU A 139 -8.98 0.71 -23.21
C LEU A 139 -7.80 1.38 -22.49
N ILE A 140 -6.61 0.75 -22.48
CA ILE A 140 -5.39 1.32 -21.86
C ILE A 140 -5.00 2.65 -22.50
N THR A 141 -5.21 2.80 -23.80
CA THR A 141 -4.85 4.01 -24.55
C THR A 141 -5.95 5.08 -24.54
N SER A 142 -7.18 4.72 -24.17
CA SER A 142 -8.30 5.65 -24.05
C SER A 142 -8.06 6.72 -22.96
N PRO A 143 -8.65 7.92 -23.09
CA PRO A 143 -8.60 8.93 -22.02
C PRO A 143 -9.10 8.42 -20.67
N LEU A 144 -10.18 7.61 -20.65
CA LEU A 144 -10.73 7.06 -19.41
C LEU A 144 -9.78 6.06 -18.76
N GLY A 145 -9.24 5.10 -19.53
CA GLY A 145 -8.26 4.14 -19.00
C GLY A 145 -6.99 4.83 -18.50
N ARG A 146 -6.49 5.84 -19.22
CA ARG A 146 -5.35 6.64 -18.76
C ARG A 146 -5.65 7.42 -17.48
N ASN A 147 -6.87 7.92 -17.31
CA ASN A 147 -7.27 8.61 -16.08
C ASN A 147 -7.38 7.63 -14.91
N ASN A 148 -7.90 6.42 -15.13
CA ASN A 148 -7.96 5.38 -14.09
C ASN A 148 -6.55 4.99 -13.61
N ILE A 149 -5.63 4.75 -14.55
CA ILE A 149 -4.20 4.49 -14.24
C ILE A 149 -3.57 5.64 -13.46
N LYS A 150 -3.78 6.89 -13.90
CA LYS A 150 -3.22 8.07 -13.21
C LYS A 150 -3.77 8.21 -11.79
N SER A 151 -5.06 7.91 -11.60
CA SER A 151 -5.67 7.86 -10.28
C SER A 151 -4.98 6.82 -9.41
N GLU A 152 -4.73 5.62 -9.93
CA GLU A 152 -4.00 4.59 -9.19
C GLU A 152 -2.59 5.06 -8.80
N CYS A 153 -1.82 5.60 -9.74
CA CYS A 153 -0.49 6.17 -9.45
C CYS A 153 -0.55 7.19 -8.31
N LEU A 154 -1.50 8.13 -8.36
CA LEU A 154 -1.66 9.17 -7.35
C LEU A 154 -1.88 8.57 -5.95
N ILE A 155 -2.74 7.56 -5.83
CA ILE A 155 -2.99 6.88 -4.56
C ILE A 155 -1.73 6.16 -4.07
N LYS A 156 -1.05 5.41 -4.94
CA LYS A 156 0.16 4.66 -4.55
C LYS A 156 1.31 5.59 -4.16
N GLU A 157 1.45 6.76 -4.81
CA GLU A 157 2.42 7.79 -4.44
C GLU A 157 2.11 8.43 -3.09
N MET A 158 0.83 8.71 -2.82
CA MET A 158 0.37 9.22 -1.53
C MET A 158 0.72 8.23 -0.40
N LEU A 159 0.37 6.96 -0.58
CA LEU A 159 0.64 5.94 0.44
C LEU A 159 2.12 5.62 0.56
N LEU A 160 2.90 5.65 -0.52
CA LEU A 160 4.34 5.50 -0.45
C LEU A 160 4.97 6.59 0.44
N ARG A 161 4.60 7.87 0.21
CA ARG A 161 5.10 8.99 1.03
C ARG A 161 4.72 8.84 2.50
N TYR A 162 3.47 8.45 2.78
CA TYR A 162 3.03 8.18 4.14
C TYR A 162 3.86 7.09 4.82
N ASN A 163 4.00 5.93 4.17
CA ASN A 163 4.73 4.80 4.75
C ASN A 163 6.22 5.12 4.97
N LEU A 164 6.85 5.85 4.05
CA LEU A 164 8.24 6.30 4.24
C LEU A 164 8.38 7.18 5.48
N GLY A 165 7.47 8.13 5.67
CA GLY A 165 7.47 9.02 6.84
C GLY A 165 7.27 8.25 8.14
N VAL A 166 6.24 7.42 8.22
CA VAL A 166 5.94 6.64 9.44
C VAL A 166 7.05 5.64 9.77
N ARG A 167 7.60 4.96 8.75
CA ARG A 167 8.73 4.04 8.94
C ARG A 167 9.94 4.77 9.53
N GLN A 168 10.23 5.98 9.07
CA GLN A 168 11.32 6.79 9.62
C GLN A 168 11.03 7.18 11.07
N SER A 169 9.82 7.67 11.39
CA SER A 169 9.41 8.01 12.76
C SER A 169 9.49 6.81 13.70
N ALA A 170 9.05 5.63 13.25
CA ALA A 170 9.09 4.39 14.02
C ALA A 170 10.54 3.95 14.31
N GLN A 171 11.44 4.12 13.34
CA GLN A 171 12.86 3.82 13.51
C GLN A 171 13.51 4.76 14.53
N LEU A 172 13.31 6.08 14.39
CA LEU A 172 13.86 7.06 15.33
C LEU A 172 13.37 6.80 16.76
N LEU A 173 12.07 6.57 16.92
CA LEU A 173 11.50 6.27 18.23
C LEU A 173 12.04 4.96 18.82
N LYS A 174 12.29 3.95 17.99
CA LYS A 174 12.90 2.69 18.42
C LYS A 174 14.31 2.94 18.95
N ASP A 175 15.13 3.66 18.19
CA ASP A 175 16.52 3.94 18.55
C ASP A 175 16.61 4.78 19.84
N ASP A 176 15.71 5.75 20.01
CA ASP A 176 15.59 6.54 21.24
C ASP A 176 15.22 5.69 22.48
N ILE A 177 14.27 4.76 22.32
CA ILE A 177 13.89 3.82 23.40
C ILE A 177 15.07 2.91 23.75
N GLU A 178 15.80 2.40 22.76
CA GLU A 178 16.97 1.55 22.99
C GLU A 178 18.08 2.30 23.72
N ALA A 179 18.36 3.54 23.34
CA ALA A 179 19.31 4.41 24.04
C ALA A 179 18.90 4.61 25.51
N TYR A 180 17.65 5.00 25.76
CA TYR A 180 17.12 5.19 27.12
C TYR A 180 17.25 3.93 27.98
N LEU A 181 16.96 2.75 27.42
CA LEU A 181 17.05 1.48 28.14
C LEU A 181 18.49 1.08 28.44
N ASN A 182 19.45 1.40 27.57
CA ASN A 182 20.87 1.14 27.81
C ASN A 182 21.42 2.04 28.91
N ASP A 183 21.12 3.34 28.86
CA ASP A 183 21.56 4.32 29.87
C ASP A 183 20.98 4.00 31.25
N SER A 184 19.69 3.63 31.31
CA SER A 184 19.01 3.24 32.55
C SER A 184 19.56 1.95 33.17
N ASN A 185 20.22 1.10 32.39
CA ASN A 185 20.85 -0.13 32.86
C ASN A 185 22.33 0.07 33.23
N SER A 186 23.00 1.13 32.76
CA SER A 186 24.36 1.47 33.20
C SER A 186 24.42 2.17 34.55
N ASP A 187 23.31 2.73 35.03
CA ASP A 187 23.18 3.38 36.34
C ASP A 187 22.74 2.42 37.47
N ARG A 188 22.67 1.10 37.19
CA ARG A 188 22.38 0.03 38.15
C ARG A 188 23.57 -0.89 38.36
#